data_AF-A0A4Q7J507-F1
#
_entry.id   AF-A0A4Q7J507-F1
#
_cell.length_a   1.000
_cell.length_b   1.000
_cell.length_c   1.000
_cell.angle_alpha   90.00
_cell.angle_beta   90.00
_cell.angle_gamma   90.00
#
_symmetry.space_group_name_H-M   'P 1'
#
loop_
_entity.id
_entity.type
_entity.pdbx_description
1 polymer ?
#
loop_
_entity_poly.entity_id
_entity_poly.type
_entity_poly.pdbx_seq_one_letter_code
_entity_poly.pdbx_strand_id
1 'polypeptide(L)'
;MAVLSVKVERPSVGRVVLGCAAVLGTVPYLVLKVSWLTGGTVGLNDPEFVRTPLMYAGNALTGLLDLAAVVVALALTLPWGLRLPGWLVLFPAWVGLGLLVPIVAAAPVAIGQFLGGEVPADLPLKDWVWAVVYGGFAWQGLALGAAFLLYARRRWPGAFAPRAARSRLGWAGIAVAVAGLAGWLVLAPMDLLGWLLAAGTVLAIAGTLGRSAVALAAAWAGSGMLFGWGGWTLLTGAAVRLPAGEISVGHLAVCAIQVLAGVLLGLALRRGLMHTS
;
A
#
# COMPACT_ATOMS: atom_id res chain seq x y z
N MET A 1 3.66 41.40 28.29
CA MET A 1 4.11 40.24 27.47
C MET A 1 3.17 39.07 27.72
N ALA A 2 2.24 38.79 26.81
CA ALA A 2 1.39 37.60 26.89
C ALA A 2 2.11 36.44 26.22
N VAL A 3 2.57 35.46 27.00
CA VAL A 3 3.09 34.20 26.48
C VAL A 3 1.89 33.43 25.93
N LEU A 4 1.77 33.37 24.60
CA LEU A 4 0.84 32.48 23.93
C LEU A 4 1.26 31.04 24.26
N SER A 5 0.63 30.46 25.28
CA SER A 5 0.70 29.04 25.58
C SER A 5 0.15 28.28 24.38
N VAL A 6 1.03 27.81 23.49
CA VAL A 6 0.69 26.87 22.44
C VAL A 6 0.19 25.60 23.13
N LYS A 7 -1.13 25.45 23.23
CA LYS A 7 -1.77 24.26 23.78
C LYS A 7 -1.39 23.10 22.87
N VAL A 8 -0.43 22.29 23.29
CA VAL A 8 -0.10 21.04 22.60
C VAL A 8 -1.30 20.11 22.77
N GLU A 9 -2.22 20.14 21.80
CA GLU A 9 -3.34 19.21 21.79
C GLU A 9 -2.81 17.78 21.76
N ARG A 10 -3.13 17.04 22.82
CA ARG A 10 -2.79 15.62 22.91
C ARG A 10 -3.45 14.87 21.74
N PRO A 11 -2.77 13.87 21.14
CA PRO A 11 -3.39 13.03 20.14
C PRO A 11 -4.59 12.31 20.75
N SER A 12 -5.67 12.14 19.98
CA SER A 12 -6.85 11.41 20.46
C SER A 12 -6.46 9.95 20.75
N VAL A 13 -7.04 9.37 21.80
CA VAL A 13 -6.77 7.98 22.22
C VAL A 13 -6.95 7.01 21.03
N GLY A 14 -7.99 7.21 20.21
CA GLY A 14 -8.22 6.40 19.02
C GLY A 14 -7.09 6.45 17.98
N ARG A 15 -6.42 7.60 17.79
CA ARG A 15 -5.25 7.69 16.89
C ARG A 15 -4.07 6.90 17.45
N VAL A 16 -3.81 6.99 18.76
CA VAL A 16 -2.73 6.24 19.40
C VAL A 16 -2.98 4.74 19.30
N VAL A 17 -4.21 4.29 19.60
CA VAL A 17 -4.61 2.88 19.49
C VAL A 17 -4.40 2.35 18.07
N LEU A 18 -4.84 3.10 17.04
CA LEU A 18 -4.65 2.69 15.64
C LEU A 18 -3.17 2.66 15.22
N GLY A 19 -2.35 3.57 15.77
CA GLY A 19 -0.89 3.56 15.55
C GLY A 19 -0.23 2.33 16.14
N CYS A 20 -0.54 2.03 17.40
CA CYS A 20 -0.07 0.82 18.06
C CYS A 20 -0.54 -0.44 17.32
N ALA A 21 -1.81 -0.48 16.89
CA ALA A 21 -2.34 -1.59 16.11
C ALA A 21 -1.58 -1.76 14.79
N ALA A 22 -1.30 -0.67 14.06
CA ALA A 22 -0.50 -0.73 12.84
C ALA A 22 0.91 -1.29 13.10
N VAL A 23 1.60 -0.80 14.13
CA VAL A 23 2.92 -1.28 14.52
C VAL A 23 2.89 -2.76 14.91
N LEU A 24 1.87 -3.21 15.65
CA LEU A 24 1.70 -4.61 16.03
C LEU A 24 1.48 -5.53 14.81
N GLY A 25 0.87 -5.03 13.73
CA GLY A 25 0.76 -5.77 12.46
C GLY A 25 2.10 -5.90 11.73
N THR A 26 2.97 -4.89 11.84
CA THR A 26 4.25 -4.81 11.11
C THR A 26 5.38 -5.57 11.82
N VAL A 27 5.51 -5.41 13.14
CA VAL A 27 6.67 -5.85 13.91
C VAL A 27 6.95 -7.35 13.79
N PRO A 28 5.96 -8.27 13.82
CA PRO A 28 6.24 -9.70 13.72
C PRO A 28 7.02 -10.08 12.44
N TYR A 29 6.61 -9.56 11.28
CA TYR A 29 7.30 -9.87 10.04
C TYR A 29 8.67 -9.18 9.95
N LEU A 30 8.78 -7.95 10.44
CA LEU A 30 10.06 -7.25 10.54
C LEU A 30 11.06 -8.04 11.41
N VAL A 31 10.62 -8.62 12.53
CA VAL A 31 11.46 -9.47 13.39
C VAL A 31 11.92 -10.73 12.65
N LEU A 32 11.05 -11.37 11.87
CA LEU A 32 11.46 -12.51 11.03
C LEU A 32 12.53 -12.11 10.01
N LYS A 33 12.36 -10.97 9.32
CA LYS A 33 13.37 -10.47 8.38
C LYS A 33 14.69 -10.15 9.06
N VAL A 34 14.67 -9.48 10.22
CA VAL A 34 15.90 -9.21 10.99
C VAL A 34 16.58 -10.51 11.40
N SER A 35 15.82 -11.51 11.87
CA SER A 35 16.35 -12.84 12.15
C SER A 35 17.02 -13.44 10.91
N TRP A 36 16.36 -13.47 9.75
CA TRP A 36 16.91 -14.05 8.51
C TRP A 36 18.16 -13.29 8.02
N LEU A 37 18.16 -11.96 8.06
CA LEU A 37 19.28 -11.12 7.64
C LEU A 37 20.50 -11.24 8.58
N THR A 38 20.29 -11.66 9.83
CA THR A 38 21.36 -11.89 10.82
C THR A 38 21.75 -13.36 10.94
N GLY A 39 21.24 -14.23 10.05
CA GLY A 39 21.62 -15.64 9.96
C GLY A 39 20.71 -16.62 10.74
N GLY A 40 19.65 -16.13 11.39
CA GLY A 40 18.65 -16.94 12.06
C GLY A 40 17.72 -17.69 11.11
N THR A 41 17.12 -18.78 11.59
CA THR A 41 16.35 -19.75 10.78
C THR A 41 14.88 -19.89 11.19
N VAL A 42 14.40 -18.97 12.04
CA VAL A 42 13.02 -19.02 12.56
C VAL A 42 12.01 -19.04 11.42
N GLY A 43 11.12 -20.03 11.42
CA GLY A 43 10.05 -20.14 10.41
C GLY A 43 10.48 -20.72 9.06
N LEU A 44 11.75 -21.14 8.90
CA LEU A 44 12.22 -21.75 7.65
C LEU A 44 12.10 -23.28 7.70
N ASN A 45 11.74 -23.88 6.57
CA ASN A 45 11.93 -25.32 6.32
C ASN A 45 13.29 -25.57 5.65
N ASP A 46 13.77 -24.64 4.83
CA ASP A 46 15.12 -24.63 4.24
C ASP A 46 15.84 -23.29 4.54
N PRO A 47 16.89 -23.28 5.37
CA PRO A 47 17.68 -22.07 5.65
C PRO A 47 18.40 -21.47 4.43
N GLU A 48 18.74 -22.25 3.41
CA GLU A 48 19.50 -21.76 2.26
C GLU A 48 18.66 -20.83 1.38
N PHE A 49 17.34 -20.99 1.39
CA PHE A 49 16.40 -20.15 0.65
C PHE A 49 16.60 -18.65 0.90
N VAL A 50 16.70 -18.23 2.17
CA VAL A 50 16.86 -16.81 2.54
C VAL A 50 18.28 -16.27 2.35
N ARG A 51 19.26 -17.16 2.14
CA ARG A 51 20.67 -16.80 1.94
C ARG A 51 20.99 -16.53 0.46
N THR A 52 20.11 -16.90 -0.45
CA THR A 52 20.25 -16.53 -1.86
C THR A 52 20.34 -15.00 -2.01
N PRO A 53 21.20 -14.45 -2.89
CA PRO A 53 21.35 -13.00 -3.03
C PRO A 53 20.03 -12.28 -3.30
N LEU A 54 19.14 -12.90 -4.07
CA LEU A 54 17.81 -12.36 -4.39
C LEU A 54 16.92 -12.28 -3.14
N MET A 55 16.84 -13.34 -2.32
CA MET A 55 16.03 -13.30 -1.09
C MET A 55 16.65 -12.43 -0.01
N TYR A 56 17.97 -12.40 0.09
CA TYR A 56 18.63 -11.48 1.00
C TYR A 56 18.29 -10.02 0.65
N ALA A 57 18.43 -9.64 -0.63
CA ALA A 57 18.06 -8.30 -1.10
C ALA A 57 16.56 -8.01 -0.94
N GLY A 58 15.69 -8.99 -1.25
CA GLY A 58 14.25 -8.88 -1.08
C GLY A 58 13.83 -8.67 0.39
N ASN A 59 14.41 -9.44 1.32
CA ASN A 59 14.18 -9.29 2.75
C ASN A 59 14.71 -7.95 3.28
N ALA A 60 15.89 -7.51 2.84
CA ALA A 60 16.43 -6.20 3.22
C ALA A 60 15.53 -5.06 2.73
N LEU A 61 15.17 -5.07 1.44
CA LEU A 61 14.30 -4.06 0.84
C LEU A 61 12.94 -4.00 1.56
N THR A 62 12.29 -5.14 1.72
CA THR A 62 10.96 -5.18 2.35
C THR A 62 11.04 -4.93 3.85
N GLY A 63 12.16 -5.21 4.51
CA GLY A 63 12.40 -4.80 5.90
C GLY A 63 12.51 -3.29 6.05
N LEU A 64 13.13 -2.61 5.07
CA LEU A 64 13.13 -1.14 5.00
C LEU A 64 11.72 -0.58 4.78
N LEU A 65 10.89 -1.26 3.98
CA LEU A 65 9.48 -0.89 3.82
C LEU A 65 8.69 -1.04 5.12
N ASP A 66 8.92 -2.11 5.88
CA ASP A 66 8.29 -2.30 7.20
C ASP A 66 8.72 -1.21 8.19
N LEU A 67 10.00 -0.86 8.23
CA LEU A 67 10.50 0.25 9.04
C LEU A 67 9.85 1.58 8.63
N ALA A 68 9.73 1.83 7.32
CA ALA A 68 9.02 3.00 6.82
C ALA A 68 7.54 3.00 7.24
N ALA A 69 6.86 1.84 7.21
CA ALA A 69 5.48 1.69 7.66
C ALA A 69 5.33 2.00 9.15
N VAL A 70 6.27 1.57 10.00
CA VAL A 70 6.31 1.94 11.43
C VAL A 70 6.47 3.46 11.59
N VAL A 71 7.42 4.07 10.88
CA VAL A 71 7.62 5.54 10.94
C VAL A 71 6.38 6.29 10.47
N VAL A 72 5.70 5.82 9.43
CA VAL A 72 4.43 6.37 8.96
C VAL A 72 3.34 6.20 10.02
N ALA A 73 3.20 5.04 10.64
CA ALA A 73 2.24 4.82 11.73
C ALA A 73 2.46 5.81 12.88
N LEU A 74 3.72 6.04 13.26
CA LEU A 74 4.09 7.02 14.27
C LEU A 74 3.80 8.46 13.82
N ALA A 75 4.10 8.81 12.56
CA ALA A 75 3.79 10.13 12.02
C ALA A 75 2.28 10.42 12.00
N LEU A 76 1.46 9.42 11.64
CA LEU A 76 0.01 9.56 11.57
C LEU A 76 -0.64 9.72 12.94
N THR A 77 0.05 9.36 14.02
CA THR A 77 -0.55 9.24 15.37
C THR A 77 0.07 10.17 16.39
N LEU A 78 1.35 10.50 16.24
CA LEU A 78 2.08 11.40 17.12
C LEU A 78 1.98 12.87 16.67
N PRO A 79 2.16 13.85 17.59
CA PRO A 79 2.03 15.27 17.27
C PRO A 79 3.03 15.78 16.23
N TRP A 80 4.23 15.19 16.16
CA TRP A 80 5.29 15.65 15.26
C TRP A 80 4.95 15.42 13.79
N GLY A 81 4.13 14.42 13.45
CA GLY A 81 3.77 14.16 12.05
C GLY A 81 2.91 15.27 11.44
N LEU A 82 2.11 15.97 12.25
CA LEU A 82 1.39 17.17 11.79
C LEU A 82 2.32 18.33 11.43
N ARG A 83 3.58 18.31 11.88
CA ARG A 83 4.59 19.33 11.56
C ARG A 83 5.37 19.01 10.29
N LEU A 84 5.29 17.78 9.79
CA LEU A 84 6.00 17.40 8.56
C LEU A 84 5.40 18.11 7.34
N PRO A 85 6.22 18.38 6.30
CA PRO A 85 5.75 18.62 4.95
C PRO A 85 4.75 17.55 4.52
N GLY A 86 3.57 17.95 4.03
CA GLY A 86 2.48 17.00 3.74
C GLY A 86 2.86 15.86 2.81
N TRP A 87 3.73 16.13 1.83
CA TRP A 87 4.19 15.13 0.86
C TRP A 87 5.01 14.00 1.48
N LEU A 88 5.77 14.27 2.56
CA LEU A 88 6.55 13.25 3.29
C LEU A 88 5.68 12.22 4.00
N VAL A 89 4.42 12.56 4.28
CA VAL A 89 3.45 11.62 4.87
C VAL A 89 2.56 11.01 3.79
N LEU A 90 2.09 11.83 2.84
CA LEU A 90 1.19 11.39 1.78
C LEU A 90 1.83 10.35 0.86
N PHE A 91 3.07 10.56 0.43
CA PHE A 91 3.69 9.66 -0.53
C PHE A 91 3.94 8.26 0.07
N PRO A 92 4.58 8.11 1.24
CA PRO A 92 4.74 6.79 1.86
C PRO A 92 3.42 6.13 2.23
N ALA A 93 2.43 6.90 2.73
CA ALA A 93 1.10 6.35 3.00
C ALA A 93 0.43 5.85 1.71
N TRP A 94 0.53 6.59 0.61
CA TRP A 94 -0.06 6.25 -0.69
C TRP A 94 0.53 4.97 -1.28
N VAL A 95 1.86 4.82 -1.22
CA VAL A 95 2.54 3.59 -1.63
C VAL A 95 2.16 2.42 -0.71
N GLY A 96 2.31 2.59 0.60
CA GLY A 96 2.10 1.54 1.59
C GLY A 96 0.65 1.03 1.61
N LEU A 97 -0.33 1.94 1.70
CA LEU A 97 -1.74 1.55 1.66
C LEU A 97 -2.13 1.00 0.28
N GLY A 98 -1.58 1.55 -0.81
CA GLY A 98 -1.77 1.01 -2.15
C GLY A 98 -1.37 -0.46 -2.30
N LEU A 99 -0.19 -0.81 -1.77
CA LEU A 99 0.28 -2.20 -1.72
C LEU A 99 -0.63 -3.10 -0.87
N LEU A 100 -1.13 -2.59 0.25
CA LEU A 100 -1.96 -3.35 1.20
C LEU A 100 -3.41 -3.55 0.75
N VAL A 101 -3.95 -2.72 -0.15
CA VAL A 101 -5.36 -2.78 -0.59
C VAL A 101 -5.77 -4.17 -1.11
N PRO A 102 -5.06 -4.78 -2.08
CA PRO A 102 -5.41 -6.12 -2.55
C PRO A 102 -5.27 -7.19 -1.47
N ILE A 103 -4.31 -7.04 -0.54
CA ILE A 103 -4.12 -7.99 0.55
C ILE A 103 -5.31 -7.95 1.52
N VAL A 104 -5.76 -6.75 1.91
CA VAL A 104 -6.96 -6.56 2.73
C VAL A 104 -8.19 -7.10 2.02
N ALA A 105 -8.32 -6.85 0.71
CA ALA A 105 -9.47 -7.30 -0.07
C ALA A 105 -9.50 -8.83 -0.27
N ALA A 106 -8.34 -9.47 -0.40
CA ALA A 106 -8.21 -10.92 -0.51
C ALA A 106 -8.30 -11.64 0.86
N ALA A 107 -8.11 -10.94 1.98
CA ALA A 107 -8.04 -11.54 3.30
C ALA A 107 -9.22 -12.47 3.64
N PRO A 108 -10.50 -12.15 3.35
CA PRO A 108 -11.61 -13.05 3.66
C PRO A 108 -11.50 -14.40 2.93
N VAL A 109 -11.11 -14.39 1.66
CA VAL A 109 -10.88 -15.61 0.86
C VAL A 109 -9.71 -16.38 1.45
N ALA A 110 -8.60 -15.70 1.69
CA ALA A 110 -7.37 -16.31 2.19
C ALA A 110 -7.55 -16.94 3.59
N ILE A 111 -8.35 -16.31 4.46
CA ILE A 111 -8.73 -16.86 5.78
C ILE A 111 -9.60 -18.11 5.61
N GLY A 112 -10.59 -18.09 4.71
CA GLY A 112 -11.43 -19.25 4.42
C GLY A 112 -10.64 -20.45 3.94
N GLN A 113 -9.69 -20.23 3.03
CA GLN A 113 -8.77 -21.26 2.53
C GLN A 113 -7.89 -21.83 3.66
N PHE A 114 -7.27 -20.96 4.45
CA PHE A 114 -6.43 -21.38 5.57
C PHE A 114 -7.20 -22.22 6.61
N LEU A 115 -8.42 -21.80 6.97
CA LEU A 115 -9.29 -22.57 7.88
C LEU A 115 -9.78 -23.89 7.28
N GLY A 116 -9.85 -23.98 5.95
CA GLY A 116 -10.14 -25.21 5.20
C GLY A 116 -8.93 -26.15 5.06
N GLY A 117 -7.75 -25.78 5.57
CA GLY A 117 -6.52 -26.57 5.46
C GLY A 117 -5.74 -26.37 4.16
N GLU A 118 -6.14 -25.40 3.32
CA GLU A 118 -5.38 -25.01 2.13
C GLU A 118 -4.28 -24.03 2.56
N VAL A 119 -3.01 -24.48 2.56
CA VAL A 119 -1.86 -23.61 2.80
C VAL A 119 -1.28 -23.18 1.45
N PRO A 120 -1.24 -21.87 1.10
CA PRO A 120 -0.88 -21.43 -0.24
C PRO A 120 0.61 -21.48 -0.62
N ALA A 121 1.50 -22.11 0.17
CA ALA A 121 2.93 -21.85 0.07
C ALA A 121 3.76 -23.06 -0.42
N ASP A 122 4.18 -22.99 -1.68
CA ASP A 122 5.29 -23.80 -2.23
C ASP A 122 6.68 -23.26 -1.82
N LEU A 123 6.72 -22.20 -1.00
CA LEU A 123 7.96 -21.65 -0.46
C LEU A 123 8.45 -22.49 0.73
N PRO A 124 9.77 -22.62 0.94
CA PRO A 124 10.32 -23.43 2.01
C PRO A 124 10.23 -22.71 3.39
N LEU A 125 9.02 -22.34 3.78
CA LEU A 125 8.63 -21.67 5.02
C LEU A 125 7.61 -22.53 5.76
N LYS A 126 7.59 -22.43 7.10
CA LYS A 126 6.55 -23.05 7.92
C LYS A 126 5.20 -22.35 7.69
N ASP A 127 4.11 -23.09 7.70
CA ASP A 127 2.75 -22.60 7.40
C ASP A 127 2.34 -21.39 8.25
N TRP A 128 2.71 -21.37 9.53
CA TRP A 128 2.39 -20.25 10.43
C TRP A 128 3.04 -18.93 10.00
N VAL A 129 4.16 -18.97 9.26
CA VAL A 129 4.82 -17.76 8.73
C VAL A 129 3.89 -17.06 7.76
N TRP A 130 3.20 -17.81 6.91
CA TRP A 130 2.23 -17.27 5.98
C TRP A 130 1.11 -16.53 6.74
N ALA A 131 0.55 -17.15 7.77
CA ALA A 131 -0.51 -16.55 8.58
C ALA A 131 -0.04 -15.27 9.30
N VAL A 132 1.19 -15.27 9.85
CA VAL A 132 1.79 -14.09 10.48
C VAL A 132 1.99 -12.96 9.47
N VAL A 133 2.51 -13.26 8.28
CA VAL A 133 2.82 -12.25 7.26
C VAL A 133 1.55 -11.66 6.64
N TYR A 134 0.67 -12.48 6.09
CA TYR A 134 -0.52 -12.00 5.38
C TYR A 134 -1.60 -11.52 6.36
N GLY A 135 -1.75 -12.17 7.52
CA GLY A 135 -2.59 -11.67 8.60
C GLY A 135 -2.08 -10.33 9.15
N GLY A 136 -0.77 -10.20 9.34
CA GLY A 136 -0.12 -8.95 9.75
C GLY A 136 -0.32 -7.83 8.73
N PHE A 137 -0.18 -8.10 7.43
CA PHE A 137 -0.44 -7.13 6.38
C PHE A 137 -1.91 -6.68 6.32
N ALA A 138 -2.87 -7.61 6.41
CA ALA A 138 -4.27 -7.26 6.42
C ALA A 138 -4.63 -6.39 7.65
N TRP A 139 -4.15 -6.79 8.83
CA TRP A 139 -4.30 -6.05 10.08
C TRP A 139 -3.68 -4.64 9.99
N GLN A 140 -2.43 -4.57 9.54
CA GLN A 140 -1.70 -3.32 9.33
C GLN A 140 -2.41 -2.41 8.35
N GLY A 141 -2.91 -2.94 7.22
CA GLY A 141 -3.61 -2.17 6.20
C GLY A 141 -4.86 -1.49 6.74
N LEU A 142 -5.66 -2.20 7.53
CA LEU A 142 -6.85 -1.65 8.18
C LEU A 142 -6.49 -0.58 9.22
N ALA A 143 -5.51 -0.86 10.09
CA ALA A 143 -5.08 0.05 11.14
C ALA A 143 -4.44 1.34 10.58
N LEU A 144 -3.52 1.21 9.63
CA LEU A 144 -2.89 2.34 8.93
C LEU A 144 -3.93 3.13 8.13
N GLY A 145 -4.85 2.45 7.44
CA GLY A 145 -5.90 3.10 6.67
C GLY A 145 -6.78 3.99 7.55
N ALA A 146 -7.25 3.46 8.67
CA ALA A 146 -8.02 4.22 9.64
C ALA A 146 -7.21 5.38 10.27
N ALA A 147 -5.95 5.13 10.67
CA ALA A 147 -5.07 6.16 11.21
C ALA A 147 -4.84 7.29 10.21
N PHE A 148 -4.60 6.94 8.94
CA PHE A 148 -4.41 7.89 7.84
C PHE A 148 -5.67 8.72 7.61
N LEU A 149 -6.84 8.10 7.63
CA LEU A 149 -8.11 8.80 7.42
C LEU A 149 -8.37 9.84 8.53
N LEU A 150 -8.09 9.50 9.78
CA LEU A 150 -8.18 10.43 10.92
C LEU A 150 -7.13 11.55 10.84
N TYR A 151 -5.89 11.21 10.47
CA TYR A 151 -4.82 12.17 10.27
C TYR A 151 -5.19 13.17 9.15
N ALA A 152 -5.65 12.67 8.00
CA ALA A 152 -6.02 13.48 6.85
C ALA A 152 -7.20 14.40 7.15
N ARG A 153 -8.24 13.90 7.86
CA ARG A 153 -9.39 14.74 8.28
C ARG A 153 -8.97 15.88 9.19
N ARG A 154 -8.04 15.63 10.11
CA ARG A 154 -7.52 16.68 11.01
C ARG A 154 -6.63 17.69 10.28
N ARG A 155 -5.76 17.20 9.40
CA ARG A 155 -4.77 18.03 8.72
C ARG A 155 -5.35 18.84 7.56
N TRP A 156 -6.28 18.24 6.81
CA TRP A 156 -6.86 18.81 5.60
C TRP A 156 -8.39 18.66 5.62
N PRO A 157 -9.10 19.27 6.58
CA PRO A 157 -10.56 19.14 6.67
C PRO A 157 -11.26 19.61 5.39
N GLY A 158 -10.74 20.65 4.74
CA GLY A 158 -11.25 21.16 3.46
C GLY A 158 -11.13 20.18 2.29
N ALA A 159 -10.26 19.16 2.36
CA ALA A 159 -10.15 18.12 1.35
C ALA A 159 -11.38 17.19 1.30
N PHE A 160 -12.12 17.10 2.41
CA PHE A 160 -13.32 16.27 2.53
C PHE A 160 -14.62 17.02 2.20
N ALA A 161 -14.53 18.32 1.92
CA ALA A 161 -15.68 19.08 1.42
C ALA A 161 -16.00 18.66 -0.02
N PRO A 162 -17.29 18.60 -0.41
CA PRO A 162 -17.67 18.30 -1.79
C PRO A 162 -17.03 19.30 -2.75
N ARG A 163 -16.29 18.83 -3.74
CA ARG A 163 -15.68 19.68 -4.77
C ARG A 163 -16.10 19.27 -6.17
N ALA A 164 -16.27 20.27 -7.02
CA ALA A 164 -16.37 20.10 -8.46
C ALA A 164 -15.17 20.80 -9.11
N ALA A 165 -14.15 20.04 -9.49
CA ALA A 165 -13.19 20.45 -10.52
C ALA A 165 -12.44 19.22 -11.03
N ARG A 166 -12.72 18.79 -12.26
CA ARG A 166 -11.96 17.75 -12.96
C ARG A 166 -10.80 18.42 -13.70
N SER A 167 -9.58 18.10 -13.30
CA SER A 167 -8.38 18.67 -13.92
C SER A 167 -7.98 17.92 -15.19
N ARG A 168 -7.23 18.56 -16.10
CA ARG A 168 -6.67 17.89 -17.30
C ARG A 168 -5.85 16.63 -16.94
N LEU A 169 -5.11 16.69 -15.83
CA LEU A 169 -4.36 15.56 -15.28
C LEU A 169 -5.26 14.40 -14.83
N GLY A 170 -6.43 14.70 -14.27
CA GLY A 170 -7.41 13.67 -13.89
C GLY A 170 -7.95 12.94 -15.11
N TRP A 171 -8.28 13.65 -16.18
CA TRP A 171 -8.74 13.04 -17.43
C TRP A 171 -7.65 12.21 -18.12
N ALA A 172 -6.41 12.71 -18.15
CA ALA A 172 -5.27 11.94 -18.64
C ALA A 172 -5.08 10.66 -17.81
N GLY A 173 -5.14 10.75 -16.48
CA GLY A 173 -5.06 9.60 -15.59
C GLY A 173 -6.17 8.57 -15.83
N ILE A 174 -7.42 9.01 -16.04
CA ILE A 174 -8.54 8.12 -16.38
C ILE A 174 -8.27 7.41 -17.71
N ALA A 175 -7.85 8.14 -18.74
CA ALA A 175 -7.56 7.55 -20.05
C ALA A 175 -6.45 6.48 -19.97
N VAL A 176 -5.35 6.79 -19.27
CA VAL A 176 -4.25 5.85 -19.06
C VAL A 176 -4.68 4.65 -18.21
N ALA A 177 -5.51 4.86 -17.18
CA ALA A 177 -6.06 3.78 -16.36
C ALA A 177 -6.96 2.83 -17.15
N VAL A 178 -7.82 3.36 -18.03
CA VAL A 178 -8.67 2.56 -18.93
C VAL A 178 -7.82 1.77 -19.92
N ALA A 179 -6.80 2.40 -20.52
CA ALA A 179 -5.87 1.71 -21.42
C ALA A 179 -5.09 0.60 -20.70
N GLY A 180 -4.62 0.86 -19.48
CA GLY A 180 -3.95 -0.13 -18.64
C GLY A 180 -4.86 -1.30 -18.28
N LEU A 181 -6.12 -1.02 -17.93
CA LEU A 181 -7.12 -2.06 -17.65
C LEU A 181 -7.38 -2.93 -18.88
N ALA A 182 -7.59 -2.31 -20.05
CA ALA A 182 -7.79 -3.05 -21.30
C ALA A 182 -6.56 -3.89 -21.66
N GLY A 183 -5.35 -3.35 -21.49
CA GLY A 183 -4.11 -4.09 -21.68
C GLY A 183 -3.97 -5.27 -20.71
N TRP A 184 -4.33 -5.09 -19.44
CA TRP A 184 -4.29 -6.16 -18.43
C TRP A 184 -5.20 -7.33 -18.80
N LEU A 185 -6.45 -7.03 -19.19
CA LEU A 185 -7.43 -8.04 -19.59
C LEU A 185 -6.98 -8.92 -20.76
N VAL A 186 -6.01 -8.46 -21.56
CA VAL A 186 -5.50 -9.18 -22.74
C VAL A 186 -4.14 -9.84 -22.47
N LEU A 187 -3.25 -9.16 -21.73
CA LEU A 187 -1.82 -9.48 -21.69
C LEU A 187 -1.32 -10.02 -20.35
N ALA A 188 -2.15 -9.98 -19.30
CA ALA A 188 -1.76 -10.31 -17.94
C ALA A 188 -2.70 -11.37 -17.33
N PRO A 189 -2.22 -12.13 -16.33
CA PRO A 189 -3.05 -13.13 -15.67
C PRO A 189 -4.24 -12.48 -14.96
N MET A 190 -5.39 -13.15 -15.10
CA MET A 190 -6.65 -12.80 -14.42
C MET A 190 -6.93 -13.76 -13.27
N ASP A 191 -5.95 -13.92 -12.40
CA ASP A 191 -6.09 -14.54 -11.09
C ASP A 191 -6.83 -13.60 -10.11
N LEU A 192 -6.99 -14.00 -8.85
CA LEU A 192 -7.66 -13.19 -7.84
C LEU A 192 -7.04 -11.78 -7.73
N LEU A 193 -5.71 -11.69 -7.80
CA LEU A 193 -5.01 -10.40 -7.75
C LEU A 193 -5.33 -9.55 -8.98
N GLY A 194 -5.30 -10.12 -10.19
CA GLY A 194 -5.69 -9.43 -11.42
C GLY A 194 -7.11 -8.86 -11.35
N TRP A 195 -8.07 -9.62 -10.82
CA TRP A 195 -9.45 -9.13 -10.62
C TRP A 195 -9.54 -8.01 -9.59
N LEU A 196 -8.81 -8.10 -8.48
CA LEU A 196 -8.75 -7.05 -7.47
C LEU A 196 -8.12 -5.76 -8.02
N LEU A 197 -7.07 -5.87 -8.82
CA LEU A 197 -6.43 -4.75 -9.50
C LEU A 197 -7.38 -4.08 -10.50
N ALA A 198 -8.13 -4.88 -11.27
CA ALA A 198 -9.16 -4.38 -12.18
C ALA A 198 -10.26 -3.61 -11.41
N ALA A 199 -10.79 -4.22 -10.34
CA ALA A 199 -11.81 -3.58 -9.51
C ALA A 199 -11.32 -2.28 -8.88
N GLY A 200 -10.11 -2.25 -8.32
CA GLY A 200 -9.54 -1.04 -7.74
C GLY A 200 -9.23 0.04 -8.80
N THR A 201 -8.95 -0.33 -10.05
CA THR A 201 -8.85 0.62 -11.17
C THR A 201 -10.18 1.29 -11.46
N VAL A 202 -11.26 0.51 -11.53
CA VAL A 202 -12.63 1.02 -11.74
C VAL A 202 -13.03 1.93 -10.57
N LEU A 203 -12.76 1.52 -9.34
CA LEU A 203 -13.00 2.32 -8.15
C LEU A 203 -12.17 3.62 -8.13
N ALA A 204 -10.93 3.58 -8.63
CA ALA A 204 -10.10 4.77 -8.75
C ALA A 204 -10.75 5.79 -9.69
N ILE A 205 -11.14 5.33 -10.88
CA ILE A 205 -11.79 6.15 -11.90
C ILE A 205 -13.12 6.70 -11.36
N ALA A 206 -14.01 5.84 -10.88
CA ALA A 206 -15.29 6.25 -10.30
C ALA A 206 -15.10 7.23 -9.14
N GLY A 207 -14.10 6.98 -8.29
CA GLY A 207 -13.72 7.86 -7.19
C GLY A 207 -13.30 9.26 -7.65
N THR A 208 -12.51 9.37 -8.72
CA THR A 208 -12.12 10.68 -9.28
C THR A 208 -13.29 11.45 -9.90
N LEU A 209 -14.36 10.74 -10.28
CA LEU A 209 -15.58 11.35 -10.83
C LEU A 209 -16.59 11.72 -9.74
N GLY A 210 -16.50 11.10 -8.57
CA GLY A 210 -17.37 11.30 -7.41
C GLY A 210 -17.05 12.54 -6.58
N ARG A 211 -17.95 12.88 -5.66
CA ARG A 211 -17.89 14.11 -4.83
C ARG A 211 -17.90 13.85 -3.33
N SER A 212 -17.84 12.59 -2.91
CA SER A 212 -17.89 12.19 -1.49
C SER A 212 -16.52 11.86 -0.93
N ALA A 213 -16.39 11.87 0.40
CA ALA A 213 -15.19 11.40 1.08
C ALA A 213 -14.83 9.94 0.74
N VAL A 214 -15.85 9.11 0.50
CA VAL A 214 -15.68 7.71 0.07
C VAL A 214 -15.11 7.65 -1.34
N ALA A 215 -15.61 8.49 -2.26
CA ALA A 215 -15.08 8.58 -3.61
C ALA A 215 -13.62 9.04 -3.62
N LEU A 216 -13.26 10.03 -2.79
CA LEU A 216 -11.88 10.47 -2.62
C LEU A 216 -10.98 9.36 -2.07
N ALA A 217 -11.45 8.62 -1.06
CA ALA A 217 -10.71 7.50 -0.49
C ALA A 217 -10.50 6.39 -1.53
N ALA A 218 -11.52 6.07 -2.33
CA ALA A 218 -11.44 5.10 -3.42
C ALA A 218 -10.45 5.54 -4.52
N ALA A 219 -10.51 6.81 -4.94
CA ALA A 219 -9.57 7.39 -5.90
C ALA A 219 -8.12 7.31 -5.41
N TRP A 220 -7.92 7.65 -4.13
CA TRP A 220 -6.60 7.65 -3.51
C TRP A 220 -6.05 6.23 -3.34
N ALA A 221 -6.86 5.31 -2.82
CA ALA A 221 -6.48 3.91 -2.62
C ALA A 221 -6.22 3.20 -3.94
N GLY A 222 -7.11 3.36 -4.93
CA GLY A 222 -6.96 2.71 -6.24
C GLY A 222 -5.80 3.27 -7.05
N SER A 223 -5.54 4.58 -7.01
CA SER A 223 -4.33 5.15 -7.64
C SER A 223 -3.03 4.68 -6.95
N GLY A 224 -3.04 4.56 -5.62
CA GLY A 224 -1.91 4.02 -4.85
C GLY A 224 -1.67 2.55 -5.16
N MET A 225 -2.74 1.77 -5.32
CA MET A 225 -2.68 0.37 -5.69
C MET A 225 -2.08 0.18 -7.08
N LEU A 226 -2.52 0.97 -8.07
CA LEU A 226 -1.96 0.97 -9.42
C LEU A 226 -0.45 1.27 -9.43
N PHE A 227 -0.02 2.28 -8.66
CA PHE A 227 1.39 2.61 -8.56
C PHE A 227 2.20 1.56 -7.79
N GLY A 228 1.70 1.16 -6.63
CA GLY A 228 2.39 0.24 -5.73
C GLY A 228 2.59 -1.13 -6.38
N TRP A 229 1.52 -1.73 -6.89
CA TRP A 229 1.59 -3.05 -7.51
C TRP A 229 2.28 -3.03 -8.88
N GLY A 230 1.98 -2.05 -9.74
CA GLY A 230 2.69 -1.91 -11.01
C GLY A 230 4.19 -1.72 -10.80
N GLY A 231 4.59 -0.88 -9.83
CA GLY A 231 5.98 -0.65 -9.48
C GLY A 231 6.65 -1.86 -8.83
N TRP A 232 5.94 -2.57 -7.94
CA TRP A 232 6.44 -3.78 -7.30
C TRP A 232 6.70 -4.90 -8.31
N THR A 233 5.76 -5.10 -9.26
CA THR A 233 5.92 -6.11 -10.32
C THR A 233 7.03 -5.75 -11.28
N LEU A 234 7.20 -4.47 -11.64
CA LEU A 234 8.35 -4.03 -12.45
C LEU A 234 9.68 -4.27 -11.73
N LEU A 235 9.75 -3.93 -10.44
CA LEU A 235 10.96 -4.07 -9.63
C LEU A 235 11.34 -5.54 -9.48
N THR A 236 10.39 -6.39 -9.12
CA THR A 236 10.63 -7.82 -8.91
C THR A 236 10.84 -8.54 -10.24
N GLY A 237 10.06 -8.23 -11.28
CA GLY A 237 10.23 -8.75 -12.63
C GLY A 237 11.59 -8.40 -13.26
N ALA A 238 12.17 -7.23 -12.95
CA ALA A 238 13.52 -6.87 -13.39
C ALA A 238 14.64 -7.54 -12.57
N ALA A 239 14.39 -7.78 -11.27
CA ALA A 239 15.36 -8.42 -10.37
C ALA A 239 15.53 -9.91 -10.65
N VAL A 240 14.47 -10.59 -11.05
CA VAL A 240 14.55 -11.99 -11.49
C VAL A 240 14.84 -12.01 -13.00
N ARG A 241 16.12 -11.99 -13.40
CA ARG A 241 16.50 -12.34 -14.78
C ARG A 241 16.18 -13.82 -15.01
N LEU A 242 14.94 -14.12 -15.42
CA LEU A 242 14.49 -15.49 -15.59
C LEU A 242 14.81 -16.01 -17.00
N PRO A 243 15.48 -17.16 -17.11
CA PRO A 243 15.32 -18.04 -18.27
C PRO A 243 13.86 -18.51 -18.32
N ALA A 244 13.21 -18.30 -19.46
CA ALA A 244 11.96 -18.93 -19.90
C ALA A 244 10.94 -19.31 -18.81
N GLY A 245 10.09 -18.36 -18.39
CA GLY A 245 8.72 -18.71 -18.02
C GLY A 245 7.90 -17.74 -17.16
N GLU A 246 7.38 -16.58 -17.57
CA GLU A 246 7.74 -15.50 -18.48
C GLU A 246 6.74 -14.39 -18.09
N ILE A 247 7.13 -13.41 -17.27
CA ILE A 247 6.34 -12.17 -17.20
C ILE A 247 6.49 -11.55 -18.59
N SER A 248 5.45 -11.64 -19.42
CA SER A 248 5.51 -11.20 -20.81
C SER A 248 5.91 -9.72 -20.89
N VAL A 249 6.61 -9.33 -21.96
CA VAL A 249 6.90 -7.90 -22.23
C VAL A 249 5.62 -7.08 -22.24
N GLY A 250 4.51 -7.67 -22.72
CA GLY A 250 3.17 -7.11 -22.63
C GLY A 250 2.74 -6.83 -21.18
N HIS A 251 2.89 -7.80 -20.28
CA HIS A 251 2.57 -7.62 -18.86
C HIS A 251 3.45 -6.54 -18.20
N LEU A 252 4.75 -6.48 -18.49
CA LEU A 252 5.62 -5.39 -18.00
C LEU A 252 5.19 -4.02 -18.53
N ALA A 253 4.82 -3.93 -19.81
CA ALA A 253 4.30 -2.69 -20.39
C ALA A 253 3.00 -2.25 -19.70
N VAL A 254 2.10 -3.19 -19.41
CA VAL A 254 0.88 -2.91 -18.66
C VAL A 254 1.21 -2.41 -17.24
N CYS A 255 2.17 -3.02 -16.54
CA CYS A 255 2.59 -2.56 -15.22
C CYS A 255 3.14 -1.12 -15.26
N ALA A 256 3.91 -0.76 -16.29
CA ALA A 256 4.38 0.61 -16.50
C ALA A 256 3.23 1.59 -16.75
N ILE A 257 2.21 1.18 -17.51
CA ILE A 257 0.98 1.96 -17.72
C ILE A 257 0.22 2.15 -16.40
N GLN A 258 0.14 1.13 -15.54
CA GLN A 258 -0.48 1.25 -14.22
C GLN A 258 0.27 2.24 -13.33
N VAL A 259 1.61 2.20 -13.31
CA VAL A 259 2.44 3.18 -12.58
C VAL A 259 2.12 4.59 -13.05
N LEU A 260 2.08 4.81 -14.37
CA LEU A 260 1.76 6.12 -14.94
C LEU A 260 0.33 6.56 -14.57
N ALA A 261 -0.66 5.68 -14.68
CA ALA A 261 -2.04 5.95 -14.29
C ALA A 261 -2.14 6.35 -12.82
N GLY A 262 -1.50 5.58 -11.93
CA GLY A 262 -1.44 5.85 -10.50
C GLY A 262 -0.87 7.24 -10.20
N VAL A 263 0.26 7.60 -10.82
CA VAL A 263 0.88 8.93 -10.66
C VAL A 263 -0.05 10.05 -11.13
N LEU A 264 -0.63 9.93 -12.33
CA LEU A 264 -1.50 10.97 -12.90
C LEU A 264 -2.76 11.19 -12.05
N LEU A 265 -3.41 10.10 -11.62
CA LEU A 265 -4.56 10.14 -10.73
C LEU A 265 -4.18 10.71 -9.36
N GLY A 266 -3.08 10.26 -8.75
CA GLY A 266 -2.59 10.75 -7.46
C GLY A 266 -2.26 12.25 -7.48
N LEU A 267 -1.60 12.74 -8.54
CA LEU A 267 -1.31 14.17 -8.73
C LEU A 267 -2.58 15.00 -8.93
N ALA A 268 -3.59 14.45 -9.60
CA ALA A 268 -4.89 15.11 -9.74
C ALA A 268 -5.58 15.31 -8.37
N LEU A 269 -5.39 14.36 -7.44
CA LEU A 269 -5.92 14.44 -6.06
C LEU A 269 -5.13 15.42 -5.17
N ARG A 270 -3.82 15.59 -5.41
CA ARG A 270 -2.94 16.49 -4.63
C ARG A 270 -3.44 17.93 -4.56
N ARG A 271 -4.05 18.44 -5.65
CA ARG A 271 -4.62 19.80 -5.70
C ARG A 271 -5.77 19.99 -4.70
N GLY A 272 -6.50 18.92 -4.35
CA GLY A 272 -7.53 18.98 -3.30
C GLY A 272 -6.97 18.97 -1.87
N LEU A 273 -5.78 18.39 -1.66
CA LEU A 273 -5.17 18.17 -0.33
C LEU A 273 -4.24 19.31 0.12
N MET A 274 -3.56 20.03 -0.78
CA MET A 274 -2.52 20.99 -0.37
C MET A 274 -2.88 22.47 -0.44
N HIS A 275 -4.00 22.85 -1.08
CA HIS A 275 -4.41 24.26 -1.24
C HIS A 275 -4.99 24.92 0.04
N THR A 276 -4.88 24.27 1.20
CA THR A 276 -5.35 24.80 2.49
C THR A 276 -4.22 25.00 3.49
N SER A 277 -2.99 25.23 3.03
CA SER A 277 -1.82 25.52 3.87
C SER A 277 -1.45 26.99 3.75
#